data_AF-A0A535HID0-F1
#
_entry.id   AF-A0A535HID0-F1
#
_cell.length_a   1.000
_cell.length_b   1.000
_cell.length_c   1.000
_cell.angle_alpha   90.00
_cell.angle_beta   90.00
_cell.angle_gamma   90.00
#
_symmetry.space_group_name_H-M   'P 1'
#
loop_
_entity.id
_entity.type
_entity.pdbx_description
1 polymer ?
#
loop_
_entity_poly.entity_id
_entity_poly.type
_entity_poly.pdbx_seq_one_letter_code
_entity_poly.pdbx_strand_id
1 'polypeptide(L)'
;MLRGTEERNLRYMQAAVPLGAEAIGGLLASSGLSARAIDQFTVASCTGYDIPGLDLHLAGRLGMRPDLIRTCILGMGCYAAFPALRRARDAVMAEPSLRALTLCLELCSL
;
A
#
# COMPACT_ATOMS: atom_id res chain seq x y z
N MET A 1 14.32 -25.59 8.31
CA MET A 1 12.98 -26.13 7.99
C MET A 1 12.45 -25.29 6.84
N LEU A 2 12.22 -25.87 5.66
CA LEU A 2 11.92 -25.09 4.46
C LEU A 2 10.48 -24.55 4.54
N ARG A 3 10.41 -23.22 4.58
CA ARG A 3 9.25 -22.34 4.80
C ARG A 3 8.35 -22.32 3.55
N GLY A 4 7.17 -22.93 3.63
CA GLY A 4 6.21 -22.99 2.52
C GLY A 4 5.72 -21.60 2.09
N THR A 5 5.17 -21.50 0.88
CA THR A 5 4.63 -20.22 0.37
C THR A 5 3.55 -19.64 1.29
N GLU A 6 2.69 -20.49 1.84
CA GLU A 6 1.68 -20.10 2.84
C GLU A 6 2.32 -19.48 4.09
N GLU A 7 3.28 -20.17 4.72
CA GLU A 7 3.95 -19.68 5.92
C GLU A 7 4.69 -18.36 5.69
N ARG A 8 5.37 -18.22 4.54
CA ARG A 8 6.03 -16.96 4.17
C ARG A 8 5.01 -15.83 4.01
N ASN A 9 3.87 -16.11 3.38
CA ASN A 9 2.82 -15.12 3.18
C ASN A 9 2.13 -14.70 4.49
N LEU A 10 1.90 -15.63 5.40
CA LEU A 10 1.39 -15.33 6.74
C LEU A 10 2.35 -14.40 7.51
N ARG A 11 3.66 -14.70 7.48
CA ARG A 11 4.68 -13.85 8.09
C ARG A 11 4.79 -12.48 7.41
N TYR A 12 4.66 -12.44 6.09
CA TYR A 12 4.56 -11.19 5.34
C TYR A 12 3.40 -10.35 5.85
N MET A 13 2.17 -10.87 5.90
CA MET A 13 1.00 -10.08 6.32
C MET A 13 1.09 -9.61 7.78
N GLN A 14 1.62 -10.45 8.68
CA GLN A 14 1.86 -10.10 10.07
C GLN A 14 2.82 -8.91 10.23
N ALA A 15 3.85 -8.81 9.38
CA ALA A 15 4.85 -7.75 9.43
C ALA A 15 4.48 -6.53 8.56
N ALA A 16 3.91 -6.74 7.38
CA ALA A 16 3.62 -5.71 6.39
C ALA A 16 2.52 -4.75 6.83
N VAL A 17 1.48 -5.25 7.49
CA VAL A 17 0.37 -4.39 7.96
C VAL A 17 0.84 -3.35 9.00
N PRO A 18 1.52 -3.71 10.10
CA PRO A 18 2.02 -2.70 11.05
C PRO A 18 3.10 -1.81 10.42
N LEU A 19 4.03 -2.36 9.63
CA LEU A 19 5.09 -1.57 8.98
C LEU A 19 4.52 -0.54 8.00
N GLY A 20 3.57 -0.95 7.15
CA GLY A 20 2.91 -0.05 6.20
C GLY A 20 2.10 1.03 6.93
N ALA A 21 1.44 0.69 8.04
CA ALA A 21 0.70 1.67 8.83
C ALA A 21 1.63 2.69 9.52
N GLU A 22 2.79 2.25 10.03
CA GLU A 22 3.81 3.13 10.58
C GLU A 22 4.36 4.08 9.51
N ALA A 23 4.75 3.55 8.35
CA ALA A 23 5.30 4.34 7.25
C ALA A 23 4.30 5.40 6.74
N ILE A 24 3.04 5.00 6.52
CA ILE A 24 1.98 5.93 6.11
C ILE A 24 1.67 6.92 7.23
N GLY A 25 1.60 6.47 8.48
CA GLY A 25 1.37 7.33 9.64
C GLY A 25 2.42 8.42 9.78
N GLY A 26 3.70 8.08 9.63
CA GLY A 26 4.81 9.03 9.65
C GLY A 26 4.73 10.06 8.51
N LEU A 27 4.38 9.62 7.30
CA LEU A 27 4.15 10.51 6.14
C LEU A 27 2.97 11.47 6.38
N LEU A 28 1.85 10.95 6.88
CA LEU A 28 0.66 11.75 7.16
C LEU A 28 0.92 12.78 8.27
N ALA A 29 1.61 12.38 9.33
CA ALA A 29 2.00 13.27 10.42
C ALA A 29 2.93 14.40 9.93
N SER A 30 3.95 14.08 9.13
CA SER A 30 4.89 15.10 8.62
C SER A 30 4.27 16.03 7.58
N SER A 31 3.20 15.61 6.91
CA SER A 31 2.43 16.43 5.95
C SER A 31 1.25 17.18 6.57
N GLY A 32 0.95 16.97 7.86
CA GLY A 32 -0.22 17.56 8.52
C GLY A 32 -1.55 17.06 7.95
N LEU A 33 -1.57 15.89 7.31
CA LEU A 33 -2.75 15.32 6.68
C LEU A 33 -3.36 14.21 7.52
N SER A 34 -4.68 14.08 7.46
CA SER A 34 -5.40 12.92 7.99
C SER A 34 -5.43 11.79 6.94
N ALA A 35 -5.47 10.53 7.38
CA ALA A 35 -5.71 9.40 6.48
C ALA A 35 -7.02 9.53 5.69
N ARG A 36 -8.02 10.23 6.25
CA ARG A 36 -9.29 10.53 5.56
C ARG A 36 -9.14 11.54 4.42
N ALA A 37 -8.04 12.27 4.35
CA ALA A 37 -7.77 13.21 3.26
C ALA A 37 -7.26 12.51 1.99
N ILE A 38 -6.90 11.22 2.06
CA ILE A 38 -6.41 10.45 0.91
C ILE A 38 -7.61 10.00 0.07
N ASP A 39 -7.55 10.27 -1.23
CA ASP A 39 -8.62 9.95 -2.19
C ASP A 39 -8.31 8.70 -3.01
N GLN A 40 -7.03 8.47 -3.26
CA GLN A 40 -6.55 7.29 -3.97
C GLN A 40 -5.37 6.66 -3.22
N PHE A 41 -5.38 5.35 -3.10
CA PHE A 41 -4.31 4.59 -2.46
C PHE A 41 -3.82 3.45 -3.36
N THR A 42 -2.55 3.50 -3.74
CA THR A 42 -1.89 2.45 -4.52
C THR A 42 -0.89 1.72 -3.64
N VAL A 43 -0.99 0.39 -3.57
CA VAL A 43 0.01 -0.47 -2.93
C VAL A 43 0.71 -1.30 -4.00
N ALA A 44 2.03 -1.35 -3.94
CA ALA A 44 2.85 -2.23 -4.77
C ALA A 44 3.65 -3.18 -3.88
N SER A 45 3.61 -4.48 -4.21
CA SER A 45 4.45 -5.50 -3.58
C SER A 45 4.67 -6.69 -4.51
N CYS A 46 5.81 -7.37 -4.40
CA CYS A 46 6.04 -8.68 -5.01
C CYS A 46 6.43 -9.77 -3.99
N THR A 47 6.46 -9.44 -2.70
CA THR A 47 6.88 -10.36 -1.62
C THR A 47 5.73 -10.93 -0.80
N GLY A 48 4.50 -10.49 -1.03
CA GLY A 48 3.30 -11.07 -0.45
C GLY A 48 2.06 -10.95 -1.33
N TYR A 49 1.07 -11.77 -1.04
CA TYR A 49 -0.18 -11.89 -1.78
C TYR A 49 -1.31 -12.30 -0.84
N ASP A 50 -2.34 -11.46 -0.68
CA ASP A 50 -3.51 -11.80 0.13
C ASP A 50 -4.79 -11.29 -0.52
N ILE A 51 -5.92 -11.91 -0.19
CA ILE A 51 -7.25 -11.50 -0.64
C ILE A 51 -8.21 -11.57 0.56
N PRO A 52 -8.61 -10.42 1.15
CA PRO A 52 -8.33 -9.06 0.70
C PRO A 52 -6.85 -8.62 0.75
N GLY A 53 -6.46 -7.71 -0.15
CA GLY A 53 -5.07 -7.26 -0.27
C GLY A 53 -4.60 -6.36 0.87
N LEU A 54 -3.26 -6.20 0.96
CA LEU A 54 -2.60 -5.32 1.93
C LEU A 54 -3.16 -3.90 1.94
N ASP A 55 -3.56 -3.39 0.77
CA ASP A 55 -4.21 -2.10 0.61
C ASP A 55 -5.52 -1.97 1.40
N LEU A 56 -6.36 -3.02 1.44
CA LEU A 56 -7.59 -2.99 2.25
C LEU A 56 -7.28 -3.06 3.74
N HIS A 57 -6.35 -3.94 4.14
CA HIS A 57 -5.94 -4.07 5.54
C HIS A 57 -5.39 -2.75 6.10
N LEU A 58 -4.55 -2.06 5.32
CA LEU A 58 -4.01 -0.75 5.68
C LEU A 58 -5.08 0.34 5.70
N ALA A 59 -5.97 0.37 4.70
CA ALA A 59 -7.06 1.34 4.65
C ALA A 59 -7.97 1.25 5.88
N GLY A 60 -8.34 0.03 6.28
CA GLY A 60 -9.12 -0.23 7.49
C GLY A 60 -8.38 0.18 8.77
N ARG A 61 -7.11 -0.23 8.90
CA ARG A 61 -6.28 0.08 10.07
C ARG A 61 -6.03 1.57 10.26
N LEU A 62 -5.87 2.32 9.19
CA LEU A 62 -5.59 3.76 9.21
C LEU A 62 -6.87 4.62 9.25
N GLY A 63 -8.06 4.00 9.19
CA GLY A 63 -9.33 4.73 9.20
C GLY A 63 -9.52 5.60 7.94
N MET A 64 -9.01 5.13 6.79
CA MET A 64 -9.26 5.78 5.50
C MET A 64 -10.76 5.73 5.15
N ARG A 65 -11.18 6.54 4.18
CA ARG A 65 -12.59 6.64 3.81
C ARG A 65 -13.10 5.34 3.15
N PRO A 66 -14.38 4.99 3.31
CA PRO A 66 -14.96 3.80 2.69
C PRO A 66 -15.06 3.89 1.16
N ASP A 67 -15.04 5.10 0.60
CA ASP A 67 -15.08 5.39 -0.84
C ASP A 67 -13.67 5.52 -1.48
N LEU A 68 -12.62 5.15 -0.75
CA LEU A 68 -11.23 5.22 -1.21
C LEU A 68 -11.01 4.43 -2.51
N ILE A 69 -10.44 5.08 -3.52
CA ILE A 69 -10.05 4.42 -4.77
C ILE A 69 -8.74 3.65 -4.52
N ARG A 70 -8.82 2.32 -4.48
CA ARG A 70 -7.65 1.48 -4.25
C ARG A 70 -7.09 0.89 -5.53
N THR A 71 -5.79 0.64 -5.55
CA THR A 71 -5.12 -0.13 -6.60
C THR A 71 -4.02 -0.97 -5.97
N CYS A 72 -4.02 -2.28 -6.24
CA CYS A 72 -2.96 -3.19 -5.81
C CYS A 72 -2.16 -3.64 -7.02
N ILE A 73 -0.85 -3.44 -6.98
CA ILE A 73 0.10 -3.81 -8.02
C ILE A 73 0.95 -4.95 -7.48
N LEU A 74 0.74 -6.15 -8.04
CA LEU A 74 1.39 -7.38 -7.58
C LEU A 74 2.27 -7.99 -8.68
N GLY A 75 3.36 -8.63 -8.29
CA GLY A 75 4.18 -9.46 -9.17
C GLY A 75 5.10 -8.72 -10.16
N MET A 76 5.18 -7.39 -10.09
CA MET A 76 6.04 -6.59 -10.99
C MET A 76 7.48 -6.40 -10.48
N GLY A 77 7.82 -6.87 -9.28
CA GLY A 77 9.19 -6.83 -8.78
C GLY A 77 9.75 -5.40 -8.62
N CYS A 78 11.06 -5.26 -8.81
CA CYS A 78 11.79 -4.02 -8.54
C CYS A 78 11.30 -2.78 -9.30
N TYR A 79 10.58 -2.94 -10.42
CA TYR A 79 10.09 -1.82 -11.21
C TYR A 79 8.64 -1.42 -10.86
N ALA A 80 7.98 -2.09 -9.91
CA ALA A 80 6.59 -1.84 -9.56
C ALA A 80 6.29 -0.38 -9.12
N ALA A 81 7.30 0.34 -8.62
CA ALA A 81 7.18 1.75 -8.25
C ALA A 81 6.81 2.65 -9.45
N PHE A 82 7.30 2.36 -10.66
CA PHE A 82 7.02 3.19 -11.84
C PHE A 82 5.53 3.19 -12.26
N PRO A 83 4.86 2.03 -12.46
CA PRO A 83 3.44 2.00 -12.73
C PRO A 83 2.60 2.49 -11.53
N ALA A 84 3.06 2.28 -10.28
CA ALA A 84 2.39 2.83 -9.11
C ALA A 84 2.40 4.36 -9.09
N LEU A 85 3.55 4.98 -9.36
CA LEU A 85 3.68 6.43 -9.48
C LEU A 85 2.92 6.98 -10.69
N ARG A 86 2.94 6.27 -11.84
CA ARG A 86 2.12 6.64 -13.00
C ARG A 86 0.63 6.66 -12.64
N ARG A 87 0.16 5.65 -11.91
CA ARG A 87 -1.24 5.55 -11.47
C ARG A 87 -1.65 6.68 -10.53
N ALA A 88 -0.75 7.13 -9.65
CA ALA A 88 -0.96 8.31 -8.81
C ALA A 88 -0.96 9.61 -9.64
N ARG A 89 0.03 9.77 -10.52
CA ARG A 89 0.12 10.91 -11.45
C ARG A 89 -1.13 11.05 -12.28
N ASP A 90 -1.61 9.97 -12.90
CA ASP A 90 -2.76 10.00 -13.80
C ASP A 90 -4.03 10.44 -13.05
N ALA A 91 -4.19 10.06 -11.78
CA ALA A 91 -5.31 10.52 -10.96
C ALA A 91 -5.22 12.01 -10.63
N VAL A 92 -4.05 12.50 -10.19
CA VAL A 92 -3.85 13.93 -9.90
C VAL A 92 -3.94 14.79 -11.15
N MET A 93 -3.51 14.27 -12.31
CA MET A 93 -3.68 14.96 -13.60
C MET A 93 -5.14 15.04 -14.04
N ALA A 94 -5.95 14.03 -13.71
CA ALA A 94 -7.38 14.01 -14.04
C ALA A 94 -8.20 14.91 -13.11
N GLU A 95 -7.87 14.94 -11.81
CA GLU A 95 -8.48 15.81 -10.81
C GLU A 95 -7.40 16.38 -9.88
N PRO A 96 -6.93 17.62 -10.14
CA PRO A 96 -5.82 18.24 -9.41
C PRO A 96 -6.05 18.42 -7.90
N SER A 97 -7.30 18.33 -7.44
CA SER A 97 -7.63 18.40 -6.02
C SER A 97 -7.43 17.09 -5.25
N LEU A 98 -7.28 15.95 -5.94
CA LEU A 98 -7.08 14.65 -5.30
C LEU A 98 -5.72 14.51 -4.65
N ARG A 99 -5.70 13.79 -3.53
CA ARG A 99 -4.49 13.32 -2.86
C ARG A 99 -4.30 11.84 -3.13
N ALA A 100 -3.29 11.52 -3.92
CA ALA A 100 -2.88 10.16 -4.20
C ALA A 100 -1.73 9.72 -3.28
N LEU A 101 -1.89 8.58 -2.62
CA LEU A 101 -0.89 7.93 -1.79
C LEU A 101 -0.39 6.66 -2.49
N THR A 102 0.93 6.49 -2.55
CA THR A 102 1.56 5.27 -3.06
C THR A 102 2.46 4.67 -1.98
N LEU A 103 2.25 3.38 -1.68
CA LEU A 103 3.11 2.58 -0.82
C LEU A 103 3.76 1.47 -1.64
N CYS A 104 5.09 1.40 -1.63
CA CYS A 104 5.83 0.21 -2.05
C CYS A 104 6.31 -0.50 -0.77
N LEU A 105 5.94 -1.76 -0.58
CA LEU A 105 6.33 -2.52 0.62
C LEU A 105 6.88 -3.88 0.23
N GLU A 106 8.12 -4.15 0.62
CA GLU A 106 8.80 -5.41 0.34
C GLU A 106 9.51 -5.97 1.57
N LEU A 107 9.36 -7.27 1.81
CA LEU A 107 9.97 -7.98 2.93
C LEU A 107 10.76 -9.21 2.44
N CYS A 108 11.79 -8.96 1.63
CA CYS A 108 12.55 -9.99 0.90
C CYS A 108 13.30 -11.01 1.80
N SER A 109 13.53 -10.68 3.07
CA SER A 109 14.28 -11.52 4.02
C SER A 109 13.41 -12.51 4.81
N LEU A 110 12.08 -12.44 4.67
CA LEU A 110 11.14 -13.28 5.42
C LEU A 110 11.04 -14.72 4.87
#